data_AF-A0A0G9KEX7-F1
#
_entry.id   AF-A0A0G9KEX7-F1
#
_cell.length_a   1.000
_cell.length_b   1.000
_cell.length_c   1.000
_cell.angle_alpha   90.00
_cell.angle_beta   90.00
_cell.angle_gamma   90.00
#
_symmetry.space_group_name_H-M   'P 1'
#
loop_
_entity.id
_entity.type
_entity.pdbx_description
1 polymer ?
#
loop_
_entity_poly.entity_id
_entity_poly.type
_entity_poly.pdbx_seq_one_letter_code
_entity_poly.pdbx_strand_id
1 'polypeptide(L)' 'YTTKYYRVSNLLEEIRVSRMAGNYTKTLAKISKFKLLLLDDFGVSALRPDEVNDLFEIIEDRVFNGSIIIT' A
#
# COMPACT_ATOMS: atom_id res chain seq x y z
N TYR A 1 -3.54 11.65 15.01
CA TYR A 1 -4.08 10.83 13.91
C TYR A 1 -3.02 9.80 13.54
N THR A 2 -3.37 8.53 13.31
CA THR A 2 -2.39 7.49 12.96
C THR A 2 -1.93 7.67 11.52
N THR A 3 -0.64 7.86 11.33
CA THR A 3 -0.01 8.08 10.02
C THR A 3 1.05 7.01 9.79
N LYS A 4 1.14 6.51 8.56
CA LYS A 4 2.16 5.54 8.16
C LYS A 4 2.87 6.00 6.90
N TYR A 5 4.20 6.00 6.96
CA TYR A 5 5.06 6.24 5.81
C TYR A 5 5.49 4.91 5.20
N TYR A 6 5.50 4.87 3.87
CA TYR A 6 6.03 3.80 3.05
C TYR A 6 6.84 4.39 1.90
N ARG A 7 8.02 3.82 1.63
CA ARG A 7 8.49 3.76 0.25
C ARG A 7 7.62 2.78 -0.52
N VAL A 8 7.22 3.13 -1.73
CA VAL A 8 6.33 2.29 -2.55
C VAL A 8 6.93 0.89 -2.76
N SER A 9 8.23 0.79 -3.01
CA SER A 9 8.93 -0.50 -3.15
C SER A 9 8.82 -1.40 -1.90
N ASN A 10 8.95 -0.82 -0.71
CA ASN A 10 8.82 -1.56 0.55
C ASN A 10 7.38 -2.02 0.81
N LEU A 11 6.40 -1.20 0.44
CA LEU A 11 4.99 -1.56 0.55
C LEU A 11 4.65 -2.75 -0.35
N LEU A 12 5.09 -2.69 -1.62
CA LEU A 12 4.88 -3.75 -2.60
C LEU A 12 5.56 -5.06 -2.17
N GLU A 13 6.76 -4.98 -1.61
CA GLU A 13 7.46 -6.14 -1.06
C GLU A 13 6.75 -6.73 0.17
N GLU A 14 6.26 -5.89 1.10
CA GLU A 14 5.45 -6.34 2.25
C GLU A 14 4.21 -7.09 1.77
N ILE A 15 3.50 -6.55 0.77
CA ILE A 15 2.34 -7.18 0.15
C ILE A 15 2.69 -8.52 -0.51
N ARG A 16 3.77 -8.55 -1.31
CA ARG A 16 4.23 -9.74 -2.04
C ARG A 16 4.56 -10.88 -1.07
N VAL A 17 5.36 -10.60 -0.04
CA VAL A 17 5.71 -11.57 1.01
C VAL A 17 4.45 -12.04 1.72
N SER A 18 3.53 -11.11 2.02
CA SER A 18 2.27 -11.47 2.68
C SER A 18 1.37 -12.36 1.85
N ARG A 19 1.34 -12.15 0.53
CA ARG A 19 0.61 -13.00 -0.42
C ARG A 19 1.19 -14.42 -0.44
N MET A 20 2.51 -14.55 -0.49
CA MET A 20 3.20 -15.86 -0.42
C MET A 20 2.95 -16.59 0.90
N ALA A 21 2.82 -15.85 2.00
CA ALA A 21 2.54 -16.40 3.32
C ALA A 21 1.03 -16.60 3.61
N GLY A 22 0.13 -16.31 2.66
CA GLY A 22 -1.32 -16.45 2.83
C GLY A 22 -1.94 -15.45 3.83
N ASN A 23 -1.25 -14.36 4.15
CA ASN A 23 -1.69 -13.37 5.13
C ASN A 23 -1.98 -11.98 4.51
N TYR A 24 -2.09 -11.91 3.18
CA TYR A 24 -2.42 -10.72 2.40
C TYR A 24 -3.56 -9.87 3.00
N THR A 25 -4.73 -10.46 3.22
CA THR A 25 -5.91 -9.75 3.74
C THR A 25 -5.66 -9.14 5.13
N LYS A 26 -4.85 -9.81 5.98
CA LYS A 26 -4.49 -9.28 7.30
C LYS A 26 -3.57 -8.07 7.18
N THR A 27 -2.66 -8.09 6.21
CA THR A 27 -1.75 -6.99 5.92
C THR A 27 -2.51 -5.77 5.40
N LEU A 28 -3.44 -5.96 4.45
CA LEU A 28 -4.32 -4.88 4.00
C LEU A 28 -5.15 -4.30 5.16
N ALA A 29 -5.80 -5.15 5.96
CA ALA A 29 -6.57 -4.69 7.12
C ALA A 29 -5.72 -3.95 8.16
N LYS A 30 -4.42 -4.24 8.26
CA LYS A 30 -3.48 -3.49 9.11
C LYS A 30 -3.17 -2.12 8.51
N ILE A 31 -2.99 -2.04 7.20
CA ILE A 31 -2.71 -0.78 6.48
C ILE A 31 -3.94 0.15 6.53
N SER A 32 -5.16 -0.37 6.33
CA SER A 32 -6.41 0.42 6.37
C SER A 32 -6.67 1.13 7.70
N LYS A 33 -6.07 0.67 8.81
CA LYS A 33 -6.21 1.30 10.14
C LYS A 33 -5.53 2.68 10.25
N PHE A 34 -4.59 2.99 9.38
CA PHE A 34 -3.95 4.31 9.37
C PHE A 34 -4.89 5.33 8.73
N LYS A 35 -5.01 6.53 9.32
CA LYS A 35 -5.86 7.60 8.75
C LYS A 35 -5.17 8.34 7.60
N LEU A 36 -3.85 8.31 7.56
CA LEU A 36 -3.04 8.89 6.49
C LEU A 36 -1.91 7.92 6.10
N LEU A 37 -1.77 7.67 4.79
CA LEU A 37 -0.62 6.99 4.20
C LEU A 37 0.24 8.02 3.44
N LEU A 38 1.55 8.02 3.69
CA LEU A 38 2.52 8.72 2.84
C LEU A 38 3.24 7.66 2.01
N LEU A 39 3.10 7.75 0.69
CA LEU A 39 3.74 6.87 -0.28
C LEU A 39 4.82 7.67 -1.01
N ASP A 40 6.06 7.31 -0.74
CA ASP A 40 7.24 7.98 -1.29
C ASP A 40 7.92 7.12 -2.36
N ASP A 41 8.70 7.76 -3.23
CA ASP A 41 9.34 7.14 -4.40
C ASP A 41 8.34 6.52 -5.40
N PHE A 42 7.16 7.12 -5.58
CA PHE A 42 6.18 6.60 -6.53
C PHE A 42 6.62 6.78 -7.99
N GLY A 43 6.67 5.69 -8.74
CA GLY A 43 7.06 5.71 -10.15
C GLY A 43 8.56 5.87 -10.40
N VAL A 44 9.41 5.77 -9.38
CA VAL A 44 10.88 5.76 -9.53
C VAL A 44 11.35 4.54 -10.30
N SER A 45 10.66 3.41 -10.16
CA SER A 45 10.85 2.19 -10.97
C SER A 45 9.56 1.80 -11.66
N ALA A 46 9.66 1.15 -12.82
CA ALA A 46 8.50 0.59 -13.51
C ALA A 46 7.78 -0.44 -12.63
N LEU A 47 6.50 -0.22 -12.40
CA LEU A 47 5.63 -1.12 -11.65
C LEU A 47 5.25 -2.33 -12.51
N ARG A 48 5.30 -3.51 -11.92
CA ARG A 48 4.83 -4.74 -12.55
C ARG A 48 3.29 -4.79 -12.52
N PRO A 49 2.62 -5.50 -13.43
CA PRO A 49 1.16 -5.53 -13.48
C PRO A 49 0.49 -5.98 -12.16
N ASP A 50 1.11 -6.90 -11.42
CA ASP A 50 0.68 -7.32 -10.08
C ASP A 50 0.76 -6.18 -9.07
N GLU A 51 1.86 -5.43 -9.08
CA GLU A 51 2.09 -4.29 -8.17
C GLU A 51 1.13 -3.12 -8.44
N VAL A 52 0.78 -2.89 -9.70
CA VAL A 52 -0.23 -1.89 -10.07
C VAL A 52 -1.59 -2.25 -9.46
N ASN A 53 -1.99 -3.52 -9.53
CA ASN A 53 -3.24 -3.98 -8.93
C ASN A 53 -3.21 -3.88 -7.40
N ASP A 54 -2.09 -4.24 -6.77
CA ASP A 54 -1.91 -4.14 -5.31
C ASP A 54 -2.01 -2.67 -4.83
N LEU A 55 -1.38 -1.74 -5.55
CA LEU A 55 -1.49 -0.30 -5.27
C LEU A 55 -2.92 0.21 -5.49
N PHE A 56 -3.59 -0.25 -6.54
CA PHE A 56 -4.96 0.15 -6.84
C PHE A 56 -5.93 -0.28 -5.75
N GLU A 57 -5.82 -1.52 -5.25
CA GLU A 57 -6.66 -2.01 -4.14
C GLU A 57 -6.48 -1.17 -2.86
N ILE A 58 -5.24 -0.75 -2.56
CA ILE A 58 -4.98 0.17 -1.45
C ILE A 58 -5.62 1.53 -1.73
N ILE A 59 -5.40 2.12 -2.91
CA ILE A 59 -5.96 3.42 -3.27
C ILE A 59 -7.48 3.42 -3.17
N GLU A 60 -8.16 2.38 -3.66
CA GLU A 60 -9.62 2.25 -3.57
C GLU A 60 -10.10 2.23 -2.11
N ASP A 61 -9.48 1.42 -1.23
CA ASP A 61 -9.82 1.45 0.20
C ASP A 61 -9.64 2.86 0.79
N ARG A 62 -8.58 3.56 0.36
CA ARG A 62 -8.28 4.90 0.87
C ARG A 62 -9.27 5.95 0.41
N VAL A 63 -9.77 5.89 -0.81
CA VAL A 63 -10.76 6.86 -1.33
C VAL A 63 -11.97 6.98 -0.40
N PHE A 64 -12.39 5.89 0.23
CA PHE A 64 -13.54 5.88 1.15
C PHE A 64 -13.15 5.99 2.62
N ASN A 65 -11.97 5.50 3.02
CA ASN A 65 -11.63 5.30 4.44
C ASN A 65 -10.43 6.13 4.95
N GLY A 66 -9.81 6.98 4.11
CA GLY A 66 -8.85 7.97 4.61
C GLY A 66 -8.12 8.75 3.53
N SER A 67 -6.84 9.06 3.75
CA SER A 67 -6.07 9.89 2.82
C SER A 67 -4.74 9.25 2.43
N ILE A 68 -4.26 9.62 1.25
CA ILE A 68 -2.93 9.29 0.72
C ILE A 68 -2.24 10.59 0.29
N ILE A 69 -0.96 10.72 0.61
CA ILE A 69 -0.05 11.68 -0.04
C ILE A 69 0.98 10.87 -0.80
N ILE A 70 1.25 11.24 -2.05
CA ILE A 70 2.21 10.58 -2.94
C ILE A 70 3.32 11.57 -3.29
N THR A 71 4.58 11.12 -3.24
CA THR A 71 5.78 11.86 -3.67
C THR A 71 6.62 11.10 -4.67
#